data_AF-F4XBD1-F1
#
_entry.id   AF-F4XBD1-F1
#
_cell.length_a   1.000
_cell.length_b   1.000
_cell.length_c   1.000
_cell.angle_alpha   90.00
_cell.angle_beta   90.00
_cell.angle_gamma   90.00
#
_symmetry.space_group_name_H-M   'P 1'
#
loop_
_entity.id
_entity.type
_entity.pdbx_description
1 polymer ?
#
loop_
_entity_poly.entity_id
_entity_poly.type
_entity_poly.pdbx_seq_one_letter_code
_entity_poly.pdbx_strand_id
1 'polypeptide(L)'
;MAQYEVSDMEQMTWEEYYDGFYGWSPSTQKSYAYRLSSFGSADEVWEIAEELDFNDSAFAARFLEKAFSAGVRFTPEQVLEMVAMVDQSLLSKMAEQTAVPFNREQLEEIYMMIDDSSFRKISKRSCIDVFDDVKELRRQEAASSVARLKKKGGLLSAAAAIVAGVTIVGHINKKHDGHCDGDCANCPPHYGYRYGRWYYGKGHQCGCEFGGNKGDGSL
;
A
#
# COMPACT_ATOMS: atom_id res chain seq x y z
N MET A 1 -22.88 59.83 -11.44
CA MET A 1 -22.21 58.52 -11.61
C MET A 1 -21.65 58.16 -10.24
N ALA A 2 -22.34 57.28 -9.52
CA ALA A 2 -21.82 56.77 -8.26
C ALA A 2 -20.63 55.86 -8.57
N GLN A 3 -19.44 56.26 -8.10
CA GLN A 3 -18.29 55.36 -8.05
C GLN A 3 -18.63 54.30 -7.01
N TYR A 4 -18.92 53.09 -7.47
CA TYR A 4 -18.87 51.91 -6.62
C TYR A 4 -17.40 51.73 -6.25
N GLU A 5 -17.02 52.17 -5.06
CA GLU A 5 -15.80 51.70 -4.42
C GLU A 5 -15.94 50.19 -4.30
N VAL A 6 -15.17 49.46 -5.11
CA VAL A 6 -14.89 48.06 -4.87
C VAL A 6 -14.16 48.07 -3.53
N SER A 7 -14.88 47.73 -2.46
CA SER A 7 -14.30 47.50 -1.14
C SER A 7 -13.13 46.53 -1.35
N ASP A 8 -11.90 47.02 -1.20
CA ASP A 8 -10.73 46.17 -1.05
C ASP A 8 -11.02 45.30 0.16
N MET A 9 -11.49 44.07 -0.09
CA MET A 9 -11.62 43.10 0.99
C MET A 9 -10.21 42.86 1.50
N GLU A 10 -9.94 43.43 2.67
CA GLU A 10 -8.66 43.32 3.36
C GLU A 10 -8.22 41.85 3.32
N GLN A 11 -7.05 41.60 2.75
CA GLN A 11 -6.52 40.24 2.61
C GLN A 11 -6.34 39.65 4.02
N MET A 12 -6.74 38.40 4.19
CA MET A 12 -6.56 37.70 5.46
C MET A 12 -5.31 36.82 5.38
N THR A 13 -4.44 36.90 6.39
CA THR A 13 -3.29 36.00 6.49
C THR A 13 -3.72 34.61 6.93
N TRP A 14 -2.89 33.60 6.65
CA TRP A 14 -3.16 32.25 7.12
C TRP A 14 -3.14 32.18 8.65
N GLU A 15 -2.15 32.82 9.28
CA GLU A 15 -1.96 32.81 10.72
C GLU A 15 -3.19 33.40 11.44
N GLU A 16 -3.69 34.55 10.99
CA GLU A 16 -4.92 35.14 11.55
C GLU A 16 -6.14 34.23 11.36
N TYR A 17 -6.23 33.56 10.21
CA TYR A 17 -7.32 32.63 9.93
C TYR A 17 -7.28 31.42 10.85
N TYR A 18 -6.12 30.78 10.97
CA TYR A 18 -5.92 29.57 11.75
C TYR A 18 -6.12 29.85 13.25
N ASP A 19 -5.49 30.89 13.80
CA ASP A 19 -5.61 31.26 15.21
C ASP A 19 -7.06 31.60 15.61
N GLY A 20 -7.83 32.21 14.70
CA GLY A 20 -9.20 32.62 14.94
C GLY A 20 -10.27 31.56 14.65
N PHE A 21 -9.93 30.50 13.91
CA PHE A 21 -10.89 29.58 13.28
C PHE A 21 -11.94 29.03 14.26
N TYR A 22 -11.49 28.47 15.39
CA TYR A 22 -12.35 27.84 16.39
C TYR A 22 -13.18 28.85 17.21
N GLY A 23 -12.84 30.14 17.16
CA GLY A 23 -13.60 31.20 17.83
C GLY A 23 -14.77 31.75 17.02
N TRP A 24 -14.90 31.36 15.75
CA TRP A 24 -15.85 31.95 14.81
C TRP A 24 -17.09 31.07 14.57
N SER A 25 -18.17 31.70 14.12
CA SER A 25 -19.31 30.95 13.59
C SER A 25 -18.96 30.26 12.27
N PRO A 26 -19.63 29.14 11.89
CA PRO A 26 -19.36 28.46 10.62
C PRO A 26 -19.50 29.36 9.38
N SER A 27 -20.44 30.31 9.39
CA SER A 27 -20.59 31.30 8.32
C SER A 27 -19.38 32.25 8.21
N THR A 28 -18.81 32.64 9.34
CA THR A 28 -17.64 33.52 9.42
C THR A 28 -16.39 32.77 8.97
N GLN A 29 -16.19 31.52 9.41
CA GLN A 29 -15.11 30.63 8.95
C GLN A 29 -15.08 30.53 7.42
N LYS A 30 -16.23 30.30 6.77
CA LYS A 30 -16.33 30.23 5.31
C LYS A 30 -16.06 31.57 4.64
N SER A 31 -16.67 32.64 5.15
CA SER A 31 -16.48 33.99 4.60
C SER A 31 -15.01 34.40 4.60
N TYR A 32 -14.30 34.10 5.68
CA TYR A 32 -12.89 34.42 5.86
C TYR A 32 -11.96 33.55 5.02
N ALA A 33 -12.26 32.26 4.85
CA ALA A 33 -11.50 31.38 3.96
C ALA A 33 -11.50 31.87 2.48
N TYR A 34 -12.54 32.57 2.03
CA TYR A 34 -12.53 33.18 0.70
C TYR A 34 -11.47 34.29 0.55
N ARG A 35 -11.11 34.97 1.64
CA ARG A 35 -10.12 36.06 1.69
C ARG A 35 -8.66 35.58 1.75
N LEU A 36 -8.43 34.29 1.98
CA LEU A 36 -7.10 33.70 1.97
C LEU A 36 -6.50 33.67 0.56
N SER A 37 -5.25 34.09 0.42
CA SER A 37 -4.44 33.95 -0.80
C SER A 37 -3.17 33.11 -0.61
N SER A 38 -2.82 32.82 0.64
CA SER A 38 -1.74 31.92 1.04
C SER A 38 -2.24 31.00 2.16
N PHE A 39 -1.50 29.93 2.39
CA PHE A 39 -1.83 28.86 3.34
C PHE A 39 -0.57 28.45 4.08
N GLY A 40 -0.72 27.91 5.28
CA GLY A 40 0.38 27.41 6.08
C GLY A 40 0.77 25.98 5.72
N SER A 41 1.08 25.20 6.76
CA SER A 41 1.53 23.82 6.58
C SER A 41 0.42 22.91 6.06
N ALA A 42 0.80 21.79 5.44
CA ALA A 42 -0.17 20.78 5.01
C ALA A 42 -1.01 20.23 6.19
N ASP A 43 -0.40 20.12 7.37
CA ASP A 43 -1.06 19.60 8.58
C ASP A 43 -2.13 20.56 9.09
N GLU A 44 -1.83 21.86 9.22
CA GLU A 44 -2.82 22.86 9.62
C GLU A 44 -3.94 22.99 8.57
N VAL A 45 -3.59 22.94 7.28
CA VAL A 45 -4.60 22.98 6.21
C VAL A 45 -5.50 21.76 6.25
N TRP A 46 -4.94 20.58 6.55
CA TRP A 46 -5.70 19.35 6.67
C TRP A 46 -6.66 19.39 7.86
N GLU A 47 -6.18 19.80 9.04
CA GLU A 47 -7.00 20.00 10.25
C GLU A 47 -8.21 20.90 9.95
N ILE A 48 -7.98 22.06 9.34
CA ILE A 48 -9.05 22.99 8.97
C ILE A 48 -10.02 22.37 7.96
N ALA A 49 -9.53 21.61 6.99
CA ALA A 49 -10.37 20.96 5.99
C ALA A 49 -11.31 19.92 6.63
N GLU A 50 -10.81 19.11 7.57
CA GLU A 50 -11.61 18.15 8.34
C GLU A 50 -12.72 18.87 9.13
N GLU A 51 -12.40 19.97 9.81
CA GLU A 51 -13.39 20.75 10.56
C GLU A 51 -14.48 21.38 9.67
N LEU A 52 -14.08 21.85 8.48
CA LEU A 52 -15.02 22.39 7.50
C LEU A 52 -15.94 21.32 6.92
N ASP A 53 -15.43 20.10 6.75
CA ASP A 53 -16.15 18.97 6.15
C ASP A 53 -17.39 18.56 6.96
N PHE A 54 -17.30 18.60 8.30
CA PHE A 54 -18.43 18.34 9.19
C PHE A 54 -19.67 19.20 8.89
N ASN A 55 -19.46 20.41 8.35
CA ASN A 55 -20.52 21.36 8.08
C ASN A 55 -20.89 21.44 6.60
N ASP A 56 -19.91 21.31 5.70
CA ASP A 56 -20.09 21.47 4.25
C ASP A 56 -18.91 20.86 3.48
N SER A 57 -19.04 19.58 3.16
CA SER A 57 -18.03 18.84 2.39
C SER A 57 -17.70 19.46 1.03
N ALA A 58 -18.69 20.04 0.35
CA ALA A 58 -18.44 20.69 -0.93
C ALA A 58 -17.57 21.94 -0.76
N PHE A 59 -17.69 22.65 0.36
CA PHE A 59 -16.80 23.75 0.71
C PHE A 59 -15.40 23.25 1.09
N ALA A 60 -15.29 22.22 1.92
CA ALA A 60 -14.01 21.62 2.31
C ALA A 60 -13.20 21.16 1.08
N ALA A 61 -13.85 20.48 0.13
CA ALA A 61 -13.21 20.07 -1.13
C ALA A 61 -12.65 21.28 -1.92
N ARG A 62 -13.41 22.37 -2.05
CA ARG A 62 -12.95 23.60 -2.72
C ARG A 62 -11.83 24.29 -1.95
N PHE A 63 -11.87 24.24 -0.62
CA PHE A 63 -10.81 24.77 0.24
C PHE A 63 -9.49 24.01 0.01
N LEU A 64 -9.53 22.68 -0.02
CA LEU A 64 -8.37 21.84 -0.34
C LEU A 64 -7.85 22.08 -1.76
N GLU A 65 -8.73 22.20 -2.76
CA GLU A 65 -8.32 22.53 -4.13
C GLU A 65 -7.58 23.88 -4.19
N LYS A 66 -8.10 24.88 -3.46
CA LYS A 66 -7.50 26.21 -3.38
C LYS A 66 -6.13 26.17 -2.70
N ALA A 67 -6.00 25.47 -1.58
CA ALA A 67 -4.73 25.29 -0.87
C ALA A 67 -3.68 24.56 -1.73
N PHE A 68 -4.09 23.47 -2.39
CA PHE A 68 -3.25 22.73 -3.31
C PHE A 68 -2.76 23.60 -4.48
N SER A 69 -3.65 24.40 -5.06
CA SER A 69 -3.33 25.35 -6.14
C SER A 69 -2.40 26.46 -5.69
N ALA A 70 -2.45 26.85 -4.41
CA ALA A 70 -1.55 27.83 -3.80
C ALA A 70 -0.16 27.26 -3.45
N GLY A 71 0.06 25.95 -3.62
CA GLY A 71 1.38 25.32 -3.44
C GLY A 71 1.47 24.33 -2.28
N VAL A 72 0.40 24.14 -1.50
CA VAL A 72 0.38 23.14 -0.42
C VAL A 72 0.56 21.74 -1.02
N ARG A 73 1.43 20.94 -0.41
CA ARG A 73 1.69 19.54 -0.81
C ARG A 73 1.49 18.64 0.39
N PHE A 74 0.52 17.74 0.27
CA PHE A 74 0.12 16.83 1.33
C PHE A 74 0.99 15.57 1.36
N THR A 75 0.99 14.89 2.49
CA THR A 75 1.59 13.56 2.65
C THR A 75 0.74 12.50 1.93
N PRO A 76 1.32 11.33 1.59
CA PRO A 76 0.54 10.19 1.10
C PRO A 76 -0.62 9.81 2.02
N GLU A 77 -0.41 9.83 3.34
CA GLU A 77 -1.41 9.53 4.36
C GLU A 77 -2.60 10.49 4.27
N GLN A 78 -2.36 11.80 4.26
CA GLN A 78 -3.41 12.80 4.10
C GLN A 78 -4.16 12.63 2.77
N VAL A 79 -3.46 12.34 1.67
CA VAL A 79 -4.12 12.10 0.37
C VAL A 79 -5.02 10.86 0.42
N LEU A 80 -4.62 9.79 1.11
CA LEU A 80 -5.47 8.61 1.30
C LEU A 80 -6.73 8.93 2.12
N GLU A 81 -6.62 9.76 3.14
CA GLU A 81 -7.76 10.17 3.96
C GLU A 81 -8.74 11.07 3.17
N MET A 82 -8.26 11.82 2.17
CA MET A 82 -9.07 12.70 1.32
C MET A 82 -10.01 11.96 0.35
N VAL A 83 -9.93 10.63 0.21
CA VAL A 83 -10.69 9.83 -0.78
C VAL A 83 -12.20 10.06 -0.70
N ALA A 84 -12.73 10.31 0.50
CA ALA A 84 -14.16 10.58 0.71
C ALA A 84 -14.53 12.07 0.55
N MET A 85 -13.55 12.98 0.55
CA MET A 85 -13.77 14.42 0.58
C MET A 85 -13.63 15.07 -0.80
N VAL A 86 -12.70 14.58 -1.63
CA VAL A 86 -12.42 15.15 -2.94
C VAL A 86 -12.76 14.20 -4.08
N ASP A 87 -13.03 14.73 -5.27
CA ASP A 87 -13.24 13.88 -6.42
C ASP A 87 -11.94 13.20 -6.90
N GLN A 88 -12.10 12.14 -7.69
CA GLN A 88 -11.00 11.37 -8.23
C GLN A 88 -9.99 12.22 -9.02
N SER A 89 -10.44 13.26 -9.72
CA SER A 89 -9.57 14.11 -10.55
C SER A 89 -8.64 14.94 -9.67
N LEU A 90 -9.17 15.55 -8.61
CA LEU A 90 -8.37 16.29 -7.65
C LEU A 90 -7.47 15.37 -6.84
N LEU A 91 -7.99 14.23 -6.36
CA LEU A 91 -7.23 13.21 -5.64
C LEU A 91 -6.00 12.75 -6.45
N SER A 92 -6.20 12.47 -7.73
CA SER A 92 -5.13 12.03 -8.64
C SER A 92 -4.03 13.08 -8.78
N LYS A 93 -4.40 14.36 -8.92
CA LYS A 93 -3.43 15.47 -8.99
C LYS A 93 -2.65 15.63 -7.68
N MET A 94 -3.32 15.49 -6.55
CA MET A 94 -2.68 15.55 -5.22
C MET A 94 -1.71 14.38 -5.02
N ALA A 95 -2.11 13.16 -5.40
CA ALA A 95 -1.28 11.96 -5.32
C ALA A 95 0.01 12.10 -6.17
N GLU A 96 -0.07 12.65 -7.38
CA GLU A 96 1.13 12.87 -8.20
C GLU A 96 2.16 13.80 -7.55
N GLN A 97 1.71 14.70 -6.66
CA GLN A 97 2.52 15.80 -6.11
C GLN A 97 2.73 15.70 -4.59
N THR A 98 2.51 14.54 -3.97
CA THR A 98 2.75 14.38 -2.53
C THR A 98 4.15 14.84 -2.11
N ALA A 99 4.26 15.36 -0.89
CA ALA A 99 5.49 15.88 -0.32
C ALA A 99 6.63 14.82 -0.32
N VAL A 100 6.27 13.55 -0.12
CA VAL A 100 7.15 12.39 -0.19
C VAL A 100 6.56 11.29 -1.09
N PRO A 101 7.37 10.37 -1.65
CA PRO A 101 6.86 9.24 -2.40
C PRO A 101 6.00 8.30 -1.54
N PHE A 102 5.04 7.62 -2.16
CA PHE A 102 4.23 6.58 -1.51
C PHE A 102 5.07 5.34 -1.18
N ASN A 103 4.78 4.67 -0.07
CA ASN A 103 5.31 3.34 0.22
C ASN A 103 4.47 2.24 -0.46
N ARG A 104 4.85 0.96 -0.30
CA ARG A 104 4.16 -0.17 -0.96
C ARG A 104 2.69 -0.29 -0.50
N GLU A 105 2.43 -0.26 0.80
CA GLU A 105 1.09 -0.43 1.37
C GLU A 105 0.15 0.68 0.90
N GLN A 106 0.64 1.93 0.90
CA GLN A 106 -0.12 3.08 0.43
C GLN A 106 -0.42 3.03 -1.08
N LEU A 107 0.51 2.48 -1.89
CA LEU A 107 0.25 2.24 -3.31
C LEU A 107 -0.82 1.17 -3.52
N GLU A 108 -0.81 0.10 -2.73
CA GLU A 108 -1.84 -0.94 -2.80
C GLU A 108 -3.22 -0.37 -2.45
N GLU A 109 -3.29 0.52 -1.46
CA GLU A 109 -4.52 1.19 -1.04
C GLU A 109 -5.06 2.16 -2.10
N ILE A 110 -4.21 3.04 -2.66
CA ILE A 110 -4.66 4.09 -3.58
C ILE A 110 -4.95 3.57 -5.01
N TYR A 111 -4.54 2.35 -5.37
CA TYR A 111 -4.56 1.83 -6.74
C TYR A 111 -5.90 1.97 -7.48
N MET A 112 -7.02 1.81 -6.77
CA MET A 112 -8.36 1.89 -7.35
C MET A 112 -9.07 3.24 -7.12
N MET A 113 -8.42 4.17 -6.44
CA MET A 113 -9.00 5.44 -6.01
C MET A 113 -8.64 6.60 -6.95
N ILE A 114 -7.53 6.47 -7.68
CA ILE A 114 -7.03 7.46 -8.66
C ILE A 114 -7.06 6.88 -10.07
N ASP A 115 -6.79 7.70 -11.08
CA ASP A 115 -6.70 7.19 -12.46
C ASP A 115 -5.43 6.34 -12.67
N ASP A 116 -5.53 5.33 -13.54
CA ASP A 116 -4.42 4.43 -13.85
C ASP A 116 -3.15 5.18 -14.32
N SER A 117 -3.31 6.35 -14.96
CA SER A 117 -2.18 7.10 -15.47
C SER A 117 -1.39 7.78 -14.36
N SER A 118 -2.08 8.38 -13.38
CA SER A 118 -1.48 8.88 -12.15
C SER A 118 -0.88 7.75 -11.32
N PHE A 119 -1.60 6.63 -11.20
CA PHE A 119 -1.09 5.47 -10.47
C PHE A 119 0.27 5.00 -11.01
N ARG A 120 0.38 4.85 -12.33
CA ARG A 120 1.66 4.49 -12.98
C ARG A 120 2.77 5.50 -12.70
N LYS A 121 2.45 6.81 -12.63
CA LYS A 121 3.44 7.85 -12.32
C LYS A 121 3.93 7.75 -10.89
N ILE A 122 3.03 7.62 -9.92
CA ILE A 122 3.41 7.54 -8.49
C ILE A 122 4.13 6.23 -8.16
N SER A 123 3.70 5.10 -8.75
CA SER A 123 4.41 3.82 -8.66
C SER A 123 5.83 3.92 -9.22
N LYS A 124 6.01 4.57 -10.37
CA LYS A 124 7.34 4.82 -10.96
C LYS A 124 8.20 5.75 -10.08
N ARG A 125 7.61 6.80 -9.51
CA ARG A 125 8.29 7.73 -8.59
C ARG A 125 8.79 6.99 -7.33
N SER A 126 8.02 6.03 -6.84
CA SER A 126 8.40 5.19 -5.70
C SER A 126 9.29 3.99 -6.05
N CYS A 127 9.50 3.69 -7.34
CA CYS A 127 10.21 2.50 -7.80
C CYS A 127 9.60 1.19 -7.26
N ILE A 128 8.27 1.12 -7.15
CA ILE A 128 7.53 -0.03 -6.62
C ILE A 128 6.51 -0.49 -7.65
N ASP A 129 6.59 -1.74 -8.08
CA ASP A 129 5.52 -2.43 -8.82
C ASP A 129 4.72 -3.30 -7.85
N VAL A 130 3.50 -2.88 -7.53
CA VAL A 130 2.60 -3.60 -6.62
C VAL A 130 2.12 -4.95 -7.19
N PHE A 131 2.32 -5.20 -8.49
CA PHE A 131 1.92 -6.44 -9.15
C PHE A 131 3.05 -7.44 -9.32
N ASP A 132 4.25 -7.16 -8.79
CA ASP A 132 5.41 -8.05 -8.98
C ASP A 132 5.18 -9.45 -8.40
N ASP A 133 4.50 -9.56 -7.27
CA ASP A 133 4.20 -10.85 -6.64
C ASP A 133 3.23 -11.66 -7.52
N VAL A 134 2.20 -11.01 -8.07
CA VAL A 134 1.25 -11.65 -9.00
C VAL A 134 1.95 -12.07 -10.30
N LYS A 135 2.86 -11.23 -10.79
CA LYS A 135 3.64 -11.50 -12.00
C LYS A 135 4.57 -12.69 -11.79
N GLU A 136 5.18 -12.79 -10.62
CA GLU A 136 6.07 -13.90 -10.26
C GLU A 136 5.30 -15.22 -10.10
N LEU A 137 4.13 -15.19 -9.44
CA LEU A 137 3.24 -16.36 -9.38
C LEU A 137 2.86 -16.87 -10.78
N ARG A 138 2.49 -15.96 -11.69
CA ARG A 138 2.17 -16.31 -13.10
C ARG A 138 3.36 -16.93 -13.83
N ARG A 139 4.59 -16.44 -13.58
CA ARG A 139 5.81 -17.03 -14.18
C ARG A 139 6.06 -18.44 -13.65
N GLN A 140 5.88 -18.66 -12.35
CA GLN A 140 6.04 -19.98 -11.74
C GLN A 140 4.99 -20.97 -12.25
N GLU A 141 3.73 -20.55 -12.37
CA GLU A 141 2.67 -21.34 -13.00
C GLU A 141 3.02 -21.70 -14.46
N ALA A 142 3.46 -20.72 -15.26
CA ALA A 142 3.88 -20.94 -16.63
C ALA A 142 5.07 -21.93 -16.71
N ALA A 143 6.09 -21.77 -15.89
CA ALA A 143 7.25 -22.67 -15.84
C ALA A 143 6.85 -24.10 -15.46
N SER A 144 5.95 -24.25 -14.48
CA SER A 144 5.45 -25.56 -14.04
C SER A 144 4.63 -26.27 -15.13
N SER A 145 3.83 -25.53 -15.90
CA SER A 145 3.05 -26.07 -17.01
C SER A 145 3.93 -26.54 -18.16
N VAL A 146 4.98 -25.79 -18.51
CA VAL A 146 5.99 -26.16 -19.50
C VAL A 146 6.75 -27.41 -19.07
N ALA A 147 7.16 -27.50 -17.80
CA ALA A 147 7.81 -28.69 -17.26
C ALA A 147 6.92 -29.94 -17.32
N ARG A 148 5.61 -29.79 -17.05
CA ARG A 148 4.63 -30.88 -17.12
C ARG A 148 4.38 -31.36 -18.55
N LEU A 149 4.40 -30.46 -19.53
CA LEU A 149 4.28 -30.80 -20.95
C LEU A 149 5.50 -31.58 -21.46
N LYS A 150 6.72 -31.16 -21.09
CA LYS A 150 7.95 -31.92 -21.44
C LYS A 150 7.95 -33.34 -20.88
N LYS A 151 7.35 -33.56 -19.70
CA LYS A 151 7.24 -34.90 -19.09
C LYS A 151 6.22 -35.81 -19.79
N LYS A 152 5.33 -35.27 -20.62
CA LYS A 152 4.31 -36.04 -21.38
C LYS A 152 4.72 -36.39 -22.82
N GLY A 153 5.92 -36.02 -23.26
CA GLY A 153 6.43 -36.26 -24.62
C GLY A 153 7.21 -37.57 -24.84
N GLY A 154 7.11 -38.56 -23.95
CA GLY A 154 7.85 -39.82 -24.06
C GLY A 154 6.96 -41.06 -23.91
N LEU A 155 6.15 -41.37 -24.93
CA LEU A 155 5.36 -42.60 -25.03
C LEU A 155 5.55 -43.30 -26.39
N LEU A 156 6.81 -43.38 -26.87
CA LEU A 156 7.20 -44.26 -27.98
C LEU A 156 8.49 -45.05 -27.69
N SER A 157 8.76 -45.41 -26.43
CA SER A 157 9.83 -46.34 -26.07
C SER A 157 9.31 -47.48 -25.19
N ALA A 158 8.29 -48.18 -25.69
CA ALA A 158 7.92 -49.51 -25.20
C ALA A 158 8.50 -50.58 -26.14
N ALA A 159 9.80 -50.87 -26.01
CA ALA A 159 10.41 -52.06 -26.58
C ALA A 159 11.69 -52.43 -25.81
N ALA A 160 11.56 -53.38 -24.88
CA ALA A 160 12.46 -54.51 -24.64
C ALA A 160 12.33 -54.99 -23.18
N ALA A 161 11.65 -56.12 -23.02
CA ALA A 161 11.53 -56.85 -21.78
C ALA A 161 12.82 -57.63 -21.45
N ILE A 162 13.21 -57.60 -20.17
CA ILE A 162 13.75 -58.69 -19.35
C ILE A 162 15.08 -59.34 -19.82
N VAL A 163 16.15 -59.16 -19.03
CA VAL A 163 16.92 -60.20 -18.28
C VAL A 163 18.13 -59.51 -17.60
N ALA A 164 18.48 -60.00 -16.40
CA ALA A 164 19.64 -59.69 -15.56
C ALA A 164 19.44 -58.58 -14.51
N GLY A 165 19.30 -59.03 -13.27
CA GLY A 165 19.08 -58.20 -12.10
C GLY A 165 20.24 -57.25 -11.81
N VAL A 166 19.87 -56.00 -11.51
CA VAL A 166 20.63 -55.11 -10.63
C VAL A 166 19.60 -54.41 -9.76
N THR A 167 19.70 -54.64 -8.45
CA THR A 167 18.94 -53.94 -7.42
C THR A 167 19.32 -52.46 -7.43
N ILE A 168 18.41 -51.57 -7.84
CA ILE A 168 18.50 -50.16 -7.47
C ILE A 168 17.48 -49.93 -6.37
N VAL A 169 18.03 -49.87 -5.16
CA VAL A 169 17.40 -49.39 -3.93
C VAL A 169 16.64 -48.11 -4.24
N GLY A 170 15.31 -48.18 -4.23
CA GLY A 170 14.48 -46.99 -4.18
C GLY A 170 14.83 -46.24 -2.90
N HIS A 171 15.20 -44.97 -3.02
CA HIS A 171 15.29 -44.09 -1.87
C HIS A 171 13.93 -44.07 -1.18
N ILE A 172 13.87 -44.82 -0.09
CA ILE A 172 12.74 -44.87 0.83
C ILE A 172 12.57 -43.45 1.33
N ASN A 173 11.48 -42.78 0.93
CA ASN A 173 11.02 -41.58 1.61
C ASN A 173 10.71 -42.00 3.05
N LYS A 174 11.67 -41.79 3.96
CA LYS A 174 11.43 -41.92 5.38
C LYS A 174 10.31 -40.94 5.71
N LYS A 175 9.15 -41.46 6.12
CA LYS A 175 8.13 -40.66 6.79
C LYS A 175 8.80 -40.02 7.99
N HIS A 176 8.80 -38.70 8.04
CA HIS A 176 9.18 -37.98 9.23
C HIS A 176 8.17 -38.29 10.33
N ASP A 177 8.68 -38.48 11.52
CA ASP A 177 8.03 -38.88 12.76
C ASP A 177 7.25 -37.75 13.43
N GLY A 178 7.03 -36.62 12.72
CA GLY A 178 6.24 -35.49 13.21
C GLY A 178 6.86 -34.74 14.40
N HIS A 179 8.12 -35.04 14.74
CA HIS A 179 8.85 -34.42 15.85
C HIS A 179 10.03 -33.61 15.29
N CYS A 180 10.14 -32.33 15.68
CA CYS A 180 11.33 -31.51 15.45
C CYS A 180 12.15 -31.44 16.74
N ASP A 181 13.42 -31.80 16.67
CA ASP A 181 14.37 -31.79 17.80
C ASP A 181 15.02 -30.41 18.02
N GLY A 182 14.69 -29.44 17.15
CA GLY A 182 15.22 -28.08 17.18
C GLY A 182 16.20 -27.77 16.05
N ASP A 183 16.66 -28.77 15.28
CA ASP A 183 17.51 -28.57 14.10
C ASP A 183 16.69 -28.45 12.80
N CYS A 184 15.96 -27.33 12.69
CA CYS A 184 15.03 -27.05 11.59
C CYS A 184 15.68 -26.97 10.19
N ALA A 185 17.02 -26.97 10.10
CA ALA A 185 17.73 -26.98 8.82
C ALA A 185 17.59 -28.33 8.10
N ASN A 186 17.46 -29.42 8.86
CA ASN A 186 17.44 -30.79 8.35
C ASN A 186 16.04 -31.40 8.26
N CYS A 187 15.00 -30.71 8.77
CA CYS A 187 13.62 -31.18 8.65
C CYS A 187 13.08 -31.09 7.19
N PRO A 188 12.08 -31.91 6.85
CA PRO A 188 11.23 -31.66 5.68
C PRO A 188 10.59 -30.25 5.73
N PRO A 189 10.19 -29.66 4.59
CA PRO A 189 9.54 -28.36 4.58
C PRO A 189 8.29 -28.35 5.45
N HIS A 190 8.18 -27.35 6.32
CA HIS A 190 7.17 -27.28 7.36
C HIS A 190 6.88 -25.83 7.73
N TYR A 191 5.74 -25.58 8.39
CA TYR A 191 5.38 -24.25 8.87
C TYR A 191 6.24 -23.83 10.07
N GLY A 192 6.76 -22.60 10.03
CA GLY A 192 7.42 -21.98 11.18
C GLY A 192 7.25 -20.47 11.23
N TYR A 193 7.52 -19.90 12.40
CA TYR A 193 7.26 -18.50 12.71
C TYR A 193 8.49 -17.63 12.41
N ARG A 194 8.25 -16.50 11.76
CA ARG A 194 9.28 -15.49 11.47
C ARG A 194 8.59 -14.13 11.37
N TYR A 195 9.19 -13.04 11.85
CA TYR A 195 8.65 -11.68 11.67
C TYR A 195 7.13 -11.53 11.94
N GLY A 196 6.60 -12.21 12.97
CA GLY A 196 5.19 -12.08 13.35
C GLY A 196 4.19 -12.95 12.55
N ARG A 197 4.63 -13.77 11.58
CA ARG A 197 3.75 -14.58 10.72
C ARG A 197 4.27 -16.01 10.52
N TRP A 198 3.38 -16.92 10.11
CA TRP A 198 3.69 -18.31 9.80
C TRP A 198 4.06 -18.49 8.33
N TYR A 199 5.17 -19.19 8.06
CA TYR A 199 5.69 -19.43 6.71
C TYR A 199 5.98 -20.91 6.49
N TYR A 200 5.59 -21.45 5.34
CA TYR A 200 5.92 -22.81 4.92
C TYR A 200 7.29 -22.83 4.23
N GLY A 201 8.23 -23.65 4.70
CA GLY A 201 9.56 -23.71 4.09
C GLY A 201 10.62 -24.35 4.97
N LYS A 202 11.88 -23.99 4.73
CA LYS A 202 13.05 -24.39 5.54
C LYS A 202 13.71 -23.15 6.15
N GLY A 203 14.34 -23.30 7.32
CA GLY A 203 15.17 -22.25 7.92
C GLY A 203 14.40 -21.16 8.66
N HIS A 204 13.50 -21.54 9.56
CA HIS A 204 12.75 -20.62 10.44
C HIS A 204 13.49 -20.41 11.77
N GLN A 205 13.33 -19.23 12.39
CA GLN A 205 14.16 -18.80 13.52
C GLN A 205 13.51 -19.05 14.89
N CYS A 206 12.18 -19.11 14.96
CA CYS A 206 11.41 -19.37 16.17
C CYS A 206 10.10 -20.12 15.83
N GLY A 207 9.60 -20.97 16.75
CA GLY A 207 8.32 -21.68 16.65
C GLY A 207 8.12 -22.50 15.37
N CYS A 208 8.31 -23.82 15.43
CA CYS A 208 7.98 -24.71 14.32
C CYS A 208 6.74 -25.56 14.63
N GLU A 209 6.00 -25.96 13.59
CA GLU A 209 4.77 -26.77 13.72
C GLU A 209 5.00 -28.15 14.37
N PHE A 210 6.24 -28.63 14.38
CA PHE A 210 6.64 -29.91 14.98
C PHE A 210 7.25 -29.80 16.39
N GLY A 211 7.11 -28.64 17.07
CA GLY A 211 7.39 -28.52 18.50
C GLY A 211 8.86 -28.41 18.93
N GLY A 212 9.72 -27.78 18.12
CA GLY A 212 11.15 -27.56 18.39
C GLY A 212 11.51 -26.09 18.61
N ASN A 213 11.62 -25.70 19.88
CA ASN A 213 12.78 -25.01 20.49
C ASN A 213 12.38 -24.46 21.86
N LYS A 214 13.01 -24.99 22.91
CA LYS A 214 13.00 -24.42 24.25
C LYS A 214 13.63 -23.03 24.19
N GLY A 215 12.81 -21.99 24.29
CA GLY A 215 13.21 -20.59 24.34
C GLY A 215 12.06 -19.77 24.92
N ASP A 216 11.94 -19.91 26.25
CA ASP A 216 11.19 -19.19 27.30
C ASP A 216 9.81 -18.54 27.09
N GLY A 217 9.32 -18.28 25.87
CA GLY A 217 7.89 -18.07 25.59
C GLY A 217 7.10 -17.21 26.60
N SER A 218 7.68 -16.14 27.13
CA SER A 218 6.94 -15.17 27.94
C SER A 218 6.34 -14.10 27.02
N LEU A 219 5.01 -14.12 26.93
CA LEU A 219 4.15 -12.97 26.64
C LEU A 219 4.46 -11.80 27.60
#